data_AF-A0A382V5D3-F1
#
_entry.id   AF-A0A382V5D3-F1
#
_cell.length_a   1.000
_cell.length_b   1.000
_cell.length_c   1.000
_cell.angle_alpha   90.00
_cell.angle_beta   90.00
_cell.angle_gamma   90.00
#
_symmetry.space_group_name_H-M   'P 1'
#
loop_
_entity.id
_entity.type
_entity.pdbx_description
1 polymer ?
#
loop_
_entity_poly.entity_id
_entity_poly.type
_entity_poly.pdbx_seq_one_letter_code
_entity_poly.pdbx_strand_id
1 'polypeptide(L)'
;MKHILITTIVAVLLVGCGSERKHSGLYTLEIDGRSLSVELKSDNSFIGTPSGQEDDRGIGTWKEAGDLLICEGKAEKSSKKITLKINKNTLKLIALTVDEIDRLPSVPEGEEGHFFEKSTSANNSDPESVIENSISLNIQNDSSLLKAPIKEIVSDSNIISKFWFAYPYQPEPGYRLWENIDEGIWAETYPSGFQSFFKEISRINVDEQDGFYAMKVSGDSEKTQTDDGNFRVFIPDFIDAETFLYMSRKSGDNWQ
;
A
#
# COMPACT_ATOMS: atom_id res chain seq x y z
N MET A 1 52.83 -28.24 -4.53
CA MET A 1 51.92 -29.10 -5.32
C MET A 1 50.80 -29.62 -4.43
N LYS A 2 49.59 -29.07 -4.57
CA LYS A 2 48.29 -29.76 -4.52
C LYS A 2 47.22 -28.68 -4.68
N HIS A 3 46.55 -28.72 -5.83
CA HIS A 3 45.43 -27.87 -6.19
C HIS A 3 44.25 -28.15 -5.25
N ILE A 4 43.60 -27.10 -4.73
CA ILE A 4 42.23 -27.18 -4.23
C ILE A 4 41.41 -26.34 -5.20
N LEU A 5 40.60 -27.02 -6.03
CA LEU A 5 39.54 -26.39 -6.79
C LEU A 5 38.50 -25.88 -5.77
N ILE A 6 38.34 -24.56 -5.68
CA ILE A 6 37.15 -23.97 -5.09
C ILE A 6 36.21 -23.68 -6.26
N THR A 7 35.18 -24.49 -6.37
CA THR A 7 34.03 -24.28 -7.25
C THR A 7 33.34 -22.98 -6.81
N THR A 8 33.51 -21.91 -7.58
CA THR A 8 32.79 -20.66 -7.38
C THR A 8 31.31 -20.89 -7.68
N ILE A 9 30.48 -20.89 -6.64
CA ILE A 9 29.03 -20.71 -6.82
C ILE A 9 28.84 -19.22 -7.07
N VAL A 10 28.57 -18.88 -8.33
CA VAL A 10 28.11 -17.55 -8.72
C VAL A 10 26.69 -17.40 -8.18
N ALA A 11 26.53 -16.69 -7.08
CA ALA A 11 25.23 -16.12 -6.73
C ALA A 11 24.96 -14.99 -7.73
N VAL A 12 24.27 -15.34 -8.81
CA VAL A 12 23.64 -14.36 -9.70
C VAL A 12 22.59 -13.66 -8.83
N LEU A 13 22.88 -12.42 -8.45
CA LEU A 13 21.84 -11.48 -8.03
C LEU A 13 20.95 -11.27 -9.24
N LEU A 14 19.91 -12.11 -9.36
CA LEU A 14 18.74 -11.76 -10.14
C LEU A 14 18.16 -10.54 -9.44
N VAL A 15 18.51 -9.36 -9.95
CA VAL A 15 17.69 -8.17 -9.81
C VAL A 15 16.36 -8.57 -10.42
N GLY A 16 15.47 -9.08 -9.57
CA GLY A 16 14.10 -9.34 -9.94
C GLY A 16 13.51 -7.98 -10.26
N CYS A 17 13.47 -7.65 -11.55
CA CYS A 17 12.45 -6.80 -12.12
C CYS A 17 11.15 -7.21 -11.40
N GLY A 18 10.67 -6.36 -10.48
CA GLY A 18 9.52 -6.68 -9.66
C GLY A 18 8.35 -6.86 -10.60
N SER A 19 8.09 -8.11 -10.99
CA SER A 19 7.01 -8.41 -11.92
C SER A 19 5.76 -7.83 -11.31
N GLU A 20 5.10 -6.92 -12.04
CA GLU A 20 3.72 -6.54 -11.80
C GLU A 20 2.99 -7.79 -11.30
N ARG A 21 2.45 -7.75 -10.07
CA ARG A 21 1.81 -8.96 -9.52
C ARG A 21 0.78 -9.41 -10.55
N LYS A 22 0.81 -10.67 -10.97
CA LYS A 22 0.03 -11.21 -12.10
C LYS A 22 -1.45 -10.74 -12.14
N HIS A 23 -2.03 -10.51 -10.97
CA HIS A 23 -3.42 -10.14 -10.78
C HIS A 23 -3.67 -8.64 -10.52
N SER A 24 -2.65 -7.77 -10.47
CA SER A 24 -2.87 -6.33 -10.44
C SER A 24 -3.48 -5.84 -11.77
N GLY A 25 -4.28 -4.78 -11.69
CA GLY A 25 -4.93 -4.16 -12.82
C GLY A 25 -6.35 -3.69 -12.51
N LEU A 26 -6.96 -3.08 -13.53
CA LEU A 26 -8.32 -2.60 -13.49
C LEU A 26 -9.27 -3.66 -14.04
N TYR A 27 -10.29 -4.01 -13.27
CA TYR A 27 -11.31 -4.99 -13.61
C TYR A 27 -12.67 -4.31 -13.64
N THR A 28 -13.46 -4.55 -14.68
CA THR A 28 -14.80 -3.98 -14.82
C THR A 28 -15.83 -5.09 -14.97
N LEU A 29 -16.96 -4.95 -14.28
CA LEU A 29 -18.09 -5.86 -14.34
C LEU A 29 -19.35 -5.06 -14.63
N GLU A 30 -20.11 -5.49 -15.62
CA GLU A 30 -21.39 -4.88 -16.01
C GLU A 30 -22.52 -5.87 -15.72
N ILE A 31 -23.51 -5.47 -14.91
CA ILE A 31 -24.69 -6.28 -14.57
C ILE A 31 -25.92 -5.38 -14.59
N ASP A 32 -26.95 -5.75 -15.36
CA ASP A 32 -28.23 -5.04 -15.42
C ASP A 32 -28.10 -3.52 -15.65
N GLY A 33 -27.12 -3.11 -16.46
CA GLY A 33 -26.85 -1.69 -16.76
C GLY A 33 -26.18 -0.92 -15.62
N ARG A 34 -25.65 -1.61 -14.61
CA ARG A 34 -24.79 -1.05 -13.55
C ARG A 34 -23.38 -1.61 -13.72
N SER A 35 -22.39 -0.76 -13.51
CA SER A 35 -20.99 -1.16 -13.57
C SER A 35 -20.34 -1.18 -12.19
N LEU A 36 -19.38 -2.06 -12.01
CA LEU A 36 -18.49 -2.11 -10.86
C LEU A 36 -17.07 -2.17 -11.38
N SER A 37 -16.28 -1.16 -11.04
CA SER A 37 -14.84 -1.15 -11.29
C SER A 37 -14.09 -1.61 -10.03
N VAL A 38 -13.14 -2.52 -10.18
CA VAL A 38 -12.26 -2.99 -9.11
C VAL A 38 -10.82 -2.83 -9.58
N GLU A 39 -10.07 -1.95 -8.94
CA GLU A 39 -8.63 -1.82 -9.15
C GLU A 39 -7.91 -2.66 -8.10
N LEU A 40 -7.17 -3.68 -8.54
CA LEU A 40 -6.26 -4.44 -7.69
C LEU A 40 -4.85 -3.88 -7.88
N LYS A 41 -4.28 -3.30 -6.83
CA LYS A 41 -2.94 -2.70 -6.89
C LYS A 41 -1.88 -3.74 -6.52
N SER A 42 -0.67 -3.56 -7.03
CA SER A 42 0.47 -4.47 -6.79
C SER A 42 0.87 -4.55 -5.30
N ASP A 43 0.48 -3.56 -4.50
CA ASP A 43 0.71 -3.42 -3.07
C ASP A 43 -0.35 -4.13 -2.19
N ASN A 44 -1.19 -5.01 -2.75
CA ASN A 44 -2.31 -5.66 -2.09
C ASN A 44 -3.44 -4.72 -1.65
N SER A 45 -3.46 -3.44 -2.02
CA SER A 45 -4.64 -2.60 -1.82
C SER A 45 -5.63 -2.73 -2.97
N PHE A 46 -6.92 -2.54 -2.69
CA PHE A 46 -7.94 -2.47 -3.73
C PHE A 46 -8.84 -1.25 -3.60
N ILE A 47 -9.39 -0.82 -4.72
CA ILE A 47 -10.44 0.19 -4.80
C ILE A 47 -11.60 -0.36 -5.62
N GLY A 48 -12.78 -0.47 -5.02
CA GLY A 48 -14.03 -0.82 -5.68
C GLY A 48 -14.89 0.42 -5.92
N THR A 49 -15.33 0.67 -7.14
CA THR A 49 -16.13 1.85 -7.51
C THR A 49 -17.42 1.40 -8.21
N PRO A 50 -18.57 1.43 -7.53
CA PRO A 50 -19.86 1.18 -8.17
C PRO A 50 -20.29 2.39 -9.01
N SER A 51 -20.88 2.15 -10.18
CA SER A 51 -21.42 3.19 -11.07
C SER A 51 -22.54 3.97 -10.38
N GLY A 52 -22.50 5.31 -10.47
CA GLY A 52 -23.51 6.20 -9.89
C GLY A 52 -23.42 6.36 -8.38
N GLN A 53 -22.37 5.81 -7.75
CA GLN A 53 -22.03 5.94 -6.33
C GLN A 53 -20.52 6.16 -6.19
N GLU A 54 -19.95 7.00 -7.06
CA GLU A 54 -18.52 7.31 -7.10
C GLU A 54 -18.03 7.99 -5.81
N ASP A 55 -18.94 8.54 -5.00
CA ASP A 55 -18.67 9.17 -3.71
C ASP A 55 -18.70 8.19 -2.52
N ASP A 56 -19.01 6.90 -2.72
CA ASP A 56 -19.00 5.84 -1.69
C ASP A 56 -18.24 4.59 -2.17
N ARG A 57 -16.97 4.78 -2.55
CA ARG A 57 -16.08 3.72 -3.07
C ARG A 57 -15.71 2.74 -1.95
N GLY A 58 -15.44 1.49 -2.29
CA GLY A 58 -14.85 0.51 -1.37
C GLY A 58 -13.33 0.61 -1.37
N ILE A 59 -12.71 0.76 -0.20
CA ILE A 59 -11.25 0.75 -0.05
C ILE A 59 -10.85 -0.35 0.93
N GLY A 60 -9.80 -1.10 0.59
CA GLY A 60 -9.28 -2.11 1.49
C GLY A 60 -8.08 -2.86 0.93
N THR A 61 -7.96 -4.13 1.33
CA THR A 61 -6.88 -5.01 0.91
C THR A 61 -7.39 -6.21 0.12
N TRP A 62 -6.54 -6.80 -0.70
CA TRP A 62 -6.80 -8.03 -1.40
C TRP A 62 -5.67 -9.04 -1.19
N LYS A 63 -6.02 -10.32 -1.26
CA LYS A 63 -5.08 -11.44 -1.16
C LYS A 63 -5.51 -12.61 -2.03
N GLU A 64 -4.56 -13.47 -2.35
CA GLU A 64 -4.85 -14.77 -2.96
C GLU A 64 -5.16 -15.81 -1.87
N ALA A 65 -6.22 -16.60 -2.07
CA ALA A 65 -6.57 -17.74 -1.23
C ALA A 65 -7.08 -18.88 -2.11
N GLY A 66 -6.21 -19.87 -2.38
CA GLY A 66 -6.51 -20.91 -3.36
C GLY A 66 -6.77 -20.32 -4.74
N ASP A 67 -7.93 -20.61 -5.31
CA ASP A 67 -8.37 -20.09 -6.62
C ASP A 67 -9.07 -18.72 -6.54
N LEU A 68 -9.10 -18.09 -5.36
CA LEU A 68 -9.79 -16.82 -5.16
C LEU A 68 -8.82 -15.65 -4.99
N LEU A 69 -9.19 -14.52 -5.58
CA LEU A 69 -8.81 -13.18 -5.11
C LEU A 69 -9.88 -12.76 -4.11
N ILE A 70 -9.49 -12.47 -2.87
CA ILE A 70 -10.39 -12.03 -1.80
C ILE A 70 -10.07 -10.57 -1.51
N CYS A 71 -11.04 -9.68 -1.71
CA CYS A 71 -10.95 -8.26 -1.40
C CYS A 71 -11.80 -7.95 -0.16
N GLU A 72 -11.22 -7.33 0.87
CA GLU A 72 -11.88 -6.99 2.13
C GLU A 72 -11.61 -5.52 2.46
N GLY A 73 -12.67 -4.74 2.63
CA GLY A 73 -12.57 -3.29 2.79
C GLY A 73 -13.81 -2.65 3.39
N LYS A 74 -13.90 -1.33 3.33
CA LYS A 74 -15.06 -0.54 3.75
C LYS A 74 -15.45 0.48 2.69
N ALA A 75 -16.74 0.79 2.61
CA ALA A 75 -17.27 1.89 1.82
C ALA A 75 -16.84 3.23 2.43
N GLU A 76 -16.34 4.18 1.65
CA GLU A 76 -15.71 5.41 2.14
C GLU A 76 -16.67 6.27 2.96
N LYS A 77 -17.91 6.42 2.49
CA LYS A 77 -18.90 7.33 3.07
C LYS A 77 -19.82 6.60 4.03
N SER A 78 -20.28 5.40 3.67
CA SER A 78 -21.20 4.64 4.52
C SER A 78 -20.50 3.77 5.57
N SER A 79 -19.17 3.63 5.50
CA SER A 79 -18.35 2.78 6.39
C SER A 79 -18.76 1.30 6.41
N LYS A 80 -19.61 0.87 5.47
CA LYS A 80 -20.10 -0.50 5.37
C LYS A 80 -18.99 -1.44 5.02
N LYS A 81 -18.93 -2.61 5.66
CA LYS A 81 -17.94 -3.64 5.36
C LYS A 81 -18.24 -4.25 3.99
N ILE A 82 -17.24 -4.32 3.12
CA ILE A 82 -17.35 -4.88 1.79
C ILE A 82 -16.43 -6.10 1.69
N THR A 83 -16.95 -7.18 1.12
CA THR A 83 -16.14 -8.34 0.74
C THR A 83 -16.47 -8.77 -0.69
N LEU A 84 -15.45 -8.90 -1.52
CA LEU A 84 -15.53 -9.49 -2.85
C LEU A 84 -14.68 -10.75 -2.90
N LYS A 85 -15.21 -11.79 -3.55
CA LYS A 85 -14.43 -12.99 -3.89
C LYS A 85 -14.53 -13.21 -5.39
N ILE A 86 -13.39 -13.24 -6.06
CA ILE A 86 -13.28 -13.37 -7.52
C ILE A 86 -12.46 -14.63 -7.81
N ASN A 87 -12.93 -15.50 -8.71
CA ASN A 87 -12.11 -16.60 -9.17
C ASN A 87 -10.93 -16.06 -10.00
N LYS A 88 -9.70 -16.31 -9.58
CA LYS A 88 -8.51 -15.70 -10.18
C LYS A 88 -8.17 -16.23 -11.57
N ASN A 89 -8.72 -17.39 -11.94
CA ASN A 89 -8.47 -18.05 -13.22
C ASN A 89 -9.53 -17.67 -14.27
N THR A 90 -10.78 -17.49 -13.84
CA THR A 90 -11.91 -17.20 -14.75
C THR A 90 -12.42 -15.77 -14.66
N LEU A 91 -12.01 -15.01 -13.65
CA LEU A 91 -12.53 -13.68 -13.29
C LEU A 91 -14.03 -13.67 -12.94
N LYS A 92 -14.62 -14.84 -12.65
CA LYS A 92 -16.00 -14.95 -12.16
C LYS A 92 -16.14 -14.33 -10.77
N LEU A 93 -17.12 -13.46 -10.57
CA LEU A 93 -17.56 -13.00 -9.26
C LEU A 93 -18.24 -14.16 -8.52
N ILE A 94 -17.64 -14.57 -7.41
CA ILE A 94 -18.10 -15.69 -6.58
C ILE A 94 -18.92 -15.21 -5.39
N ALA A 95 -18.57 -14.06 -4.82
CA ALA A 95 -19.32 -13.45 -3.72
C ALA A 95 -19.16 -11.93 -3.73
N LEU A 96 -20.23 -11.23 -3.36
CA LEU A 96 -20.25 -9.81 -3.06
C LEU A 96 -21.11 -9.61 -1.82
N THR A 97 -20.51 -9.19 -0.71
CA THR A 97 -21.26 -8.91 0.52
C THR A 97 -21.04 -7.47 0.96
N VAL A 98 -22.10 -6.85 1.46
CA VAL A 98 -22.08 -5.53 2.10
C VAL A 98 -22.70 -5.65 3.48
N ASP A 99 -21.93 -5.35 4.54
CA ASP A 99 -22.27 -5.64 5.94
C ASP A 99 -22.72 -7.10 6.13
N GLU A 100 -21.98 -8.02 5.50
CA GLU A 100 -22.25 -9.47 5.56
C GLU A 100 -23.57 -9.90 4.90
N ILE A 101 -24.33 -8.96 4.34
CA ILE A 101 -25.51 -9.23 3.53
C ILE A 101 -25.06 -9.54 2.11
N ASP A 102 -25.48 -10.69 1.58
CA ASP A 102 -25.23 -11.09 0.20
C ASP A 102 -25.90 -10.11 -0.78
N ARG A 103 -25.10 -9.59 -1.69
CA ARG A 103 -25.48 -8.64 -2.75
C ARG A 103 -25.08 -9.17 -4.13
N LEU A 104 -24.66 -10.43 -4.23
CA LEU A 104 -24.39 -11.06 -5.52
C LEU A 104 -25.68 -11.05 -6.37
N PRO A 105 -25.68 -10.42 -7.56
CA PRO A 105 -26.86 -10.42 -8.40
C PRO A 105 -27.18 -11.82 -8.91
N SER A 106 -28.47 -12.10 -9.12
CA SER A 106 -28.91 -13.35 -9.74
C SER A 106 -28.29 -13.50 -11.12
N VAL A 107 -27.95 -14.74 -11.49
CA VAL A 107 -27.45 -15.06 -12.82
C VAL A 107 -28.67 -15.29 -13.75
N PRO A 108 -28.76 -14.61 -14.89
CA PRO A 108 -29.81 -14.86 -15.88
C PRO A 108 -29.87 -16.32 -16.32
N GLU A 109 -31.06 -16.79 -16.69
CA GLU A 109 -31.24 -18.17 -17.16
C GLU A 109 -30.40 -18.40 -18.44
N GLY A 110 -29.56 -19.43 -18.42
CA GLY A 110 -28.65 -19.77 -19.53
C GLY A 110 -27.27 -19.13 -19.43
N GLU A 111 -27.01 -18.28 -18.45
CA GLU A 111 -25.67 -17.71 -18.21
C GLU A 111 -24.88 -18.50 -17.15
N GLU A 112 -23.55 -18.51 -17.30
CA GLU A 112 -22.65 -19.25 -16.39
C GLU A 112 -22.28 -18.44 -15.14
N GLY A 113 -22.51 -17.13 -15.13
CA GLY A 113 -22.23 -16.24 -14.01
C GLY A 113 -21.84 -14.83 -14.43
N HIS A 114 -21.45 -14.04 -13.43
CA HIS A 114 -20.96 -12.67 -13.60
C HIS A 114 -19.44 -12.67 -13.69
N PHE A 115 -18.88 -12.11 -14.75
CA PHE A 115 -17.44 -12.15 -15.01
C PHE A 115 -16.87 -10.74 -15.14
N PHE A 116 -15.75 -10.49 -14.47
CA PHE A 116 -14.99 -9.27 -14.69
C PHE A 116 -14.19 -9.35 -15.99
N GLU A 117 -14.10 -8.22 -16.67
CA GLU A 117 -13.15 -8.00 -17.76
C GLU A 117 -11.94 -7.23 -17.22
N LYS A 118 -10.72 -7.70 -17.52
CA LYS A 118 -9.50 -6.97 -17.18
C LYS A 118 -9.20 -5.96 -18.29
N SER A 119 -9.12 -4.67 -17.95
CA SER A 119 -8.72 -3.64 -18.90
C SER A 119 -7.25 -3.80 -19.30
N THR A 120 -6.97 -3.76 -20.60
CA THR A 120 -5.63 -3.93 -21.17
C THR A 120 -4.93 -2.61 -21.47
N SER A 121 -5.36 -1.50 -20.87
CA SER A 121 -4.78 -0.17 -21.13
C SER A 121 -3.38 -0.05 -20.53
N ALA A 122 -2.36 -0.33 -21.35
CA ALA A 122 -0.98 0.09 -21.13
C ALA A 122 -0.87 1.61 -21.30
N ASN A 123 -0.85 2.35 -20.21
CA ASN A 123 -0.23 3.68 -20.18
C ASN A 123 1.14 3.52 -19.54
N ASN A 124 2.15 3.30 -20.38
CA ASN A 124 3.54 3.57 -20.05
C ASN A 124 3.69 5.08 -19.81
N SER A 125 3.56 5.49 -18.56
CA SER A 125 4.31 6.63 -18.03
C SER A 125 5.36 6.04 -17.10
N ASP A 126 6.41 5.55 -17.74
CA ASP A 126 7.63 5.05 -17.13
C ASP A 126 8.45 6.27 -16.66
N PRO A 127 8.66 6.48 -15.34
CA PRO A 127 9.50 7.56 -14.85
C PRO A 127 11.00 7.23 -14.89
N GLU A 128 11.41 6.02 -15.32
CA GLU A 128 12.81 5.60 -15.21
C GLU A 128 13.75 6.05 -16.34
N SER A 129 13.29 6.79 -17.36
CA SER A 129 14.17 7.14 -18.49
C SER A 129 15.01 8.42 -18.33
N VAL A 130 15.20 8.99 -17.13
CA VAL A 130 15.88 10.30 -16.97
C VAL A 130 17.09 10.32 -16.02
N ILE A 131 17.46 9.23 -15.33
CA ILE A 131 18.61 9.27 -14.40
C ILE A 131 19.64 8.16 -14.68
N GLU A 132 20.00 7.97 -15.94
CA GLU A 132 21.31 7.39 -16.30
C GLU A 132 22.10 8.43 -17.10
N ASN A 133 22.62 9.43 -16.41
CA ASN A 133 23.85 10.13 -16.80
C ASN A 133 24.20 11.15 -15.72
N SER A 134 24.92 10.71 -14.70
CA SER A 134 25.99 11.43 -14.00
C SER A 134 26.15 10.84 -12.60
N ILE A 135 27.24 10.12 -12.36
CA ILE A 135 28.18 10.28 -11.24
C ILE A 135 29.02 8.99 -11.22
N SER A 136 30.15 9.04 -11.92
CA SER A 136 31.27 8.15 -11.66
C SER A 136 32.02 8.71 -10.46
N LEU A 137 31.98 8.04 -9.31
CA LEU A 137 32.91 8.31 -8.20
C LEU A 137 33.48 7.00 -7.67
N ASN A 138 34.79 6.85 -7.92
CA ASN A 138 35.70 5.85 -7.40
C ASN A 138 35.55 5.67 -5.88
N ILE A 139 35.43 4.42 -5.43
CA ILE A 139 35.84 4.04 -4.07
C ILE A 139 36.84 2.89 -4.17
N GLN A 140 38.10 3.22 -3.88
CA GLN A 140 39.17 2.25 -3.63
C GLN A 140 38.86 1.48 -2.35
N ASN A 141 39.04 0.16 -2.43
CA ASN A 141 39.08 -0.76 -1.31
C ASN A 141 40.05 -0.26 -0.22
N ASP A 142 39.54 -0.08 1.00
CA ASP A 142 40.33 -0.32 2.20
C ASP A 142 39.53 -1.23 3.14
N SER A 143 40.09 -2.41 3.38
CA SER A 143 39.53 -3.47 4.21
C SER A 143 40.34 -3.57 5.49
N SER A 144 40.03 -2.74 6.47
CA SER A 144 40.53 -2.98 7.83
C SER A 144 39.72 -2.27 8.90
N LEU A 145 38.59 -2.86 9.32
CA LEU A 145 38.25 -2.98 10.74
C LEU A 145 37.39 -4.24 10.95
N LEU A 146 37.97 -5.15 11.73
CA LEU A 146 37.50 -6.47 12.09
C LEU A 146 36.40 -6.42 13.15
N LYS A 147 35.47 -7.39 13.03
CA LYS A 147 34.85 -8.17 14.12
C LYS A 147 34.01 -7.40 15.15
N ALA A 148 32.70 -7.36 14.89
CA ALA A 148 31.68 -7.47 15.93
C ALA A 148 30.86 -8.74 15.65
N PRO A 149 30.31 -9.43 16.68
CA PRO A 149 29.49 -10.60 16.47
C PRO A 149 28.26 -10.19 15.67
N ILE A 150 28.03 -10.84 14.53
CA ILE A 150 26.78 -10.69 13.79
C ILE A 150 25.71 -11.31 14.67
N LYS A 151 25.05 -10.47 15.48
CA LYS A 151 23.75 -10.81 16.04
C LYS A 151 22.84 -10.84 14.83
N GLU A 152 22.38 -12.05 14.52
CA GLU A 152 21.31 -12.38 13.59
C GLU A 152 20.36 -11.18 13.44
N ILE A 153 20.50 -10.43 12.34
CA ILE A 153 19.50 -9.42 11.98
C ILE A 153 18.34 -10.24 11.45
N VAL A 154 17.47 -10.64 12.37
CA VAL A 154 16.13 -11.09 12.04
C VAL A 154 15.51 -9.93 11.27
N SER A 155 15.40 -10.06 9.95
CA SER A 155 14.60 -9.15 9.16
C SER A 155 13.15 -9.41 9.55
N ASP A 156 12.64 -8.68 10.53
CA ASP A 156 11.23 -8.68 10.91
C ASP A 156 10.43 -8.07 9.75
N SER A 157 10.12 -8.90 8.77
CA SER A 157 9.47 -8.55 7.50
C SER A 157 7.97 -8.27 7.65
N ASN A 158 7.57 -7.60 8.73
CA ASN A 158 6.18 -7.19 8.99
C ASN A 158 6.00 -5.68 9.11
N ILE A 159 7.05 -4.87 8.89
CA ILE A 159 6.96 -3.41 8.93
C ILE A 159 6.18 -2.92 7.71
N ILE A 160 5.08 -2.20 7.93
CA ILE A 160 4.31 -1.56 6.88
C ILE A 160 5.16 -0.52 6.14
N SER A 161 5.05 -0.53 4.83
CA SER A 161 5.62 0.51 3.97
C SER A 161 4.56 1.38 3.33
N LYS A 162 3.27 1.01 3.44
CA LYS A 162 2.17 1.70 2.79
C LYS A 162 0.82 1.37 3.40
N PHE A 163 -0.06 2.35 3.53
CA PHE A 163 -1.43 2.16 4.00
C PHE A 163 -2.34 3.35 3.68
N TRP A 164 -3.65 3.13 3.82
CA TRP A 164 -4.64 4.19 3.73
C TRP A 164 -5.16 4.56 5.11
N PHE A 165 -5.24 5.86 5.38
CA PHE A 165 -5.77 6.41 6.62
C PHE A 165 -7.04 7.20 6.35
N ALA A 166 -8.16 6.78 6.94
CA ALA A 166 -9.41 7.52 6.86
C ALA A 166 -9.36 8.73 7.80
N TYR A 167 -9.24 9.94 7.24
CA TYR A 167 -9.23 11.17 8.03
C TYR A 167 -10.60 11.86 7.94
N PRO A 168 -11.40 11.92 9.02
CA PRO A 168 -12.76 12.45 8.96
C PRO A 168 -12.85 13.97 9.17
N TYR A 169 -11.72 14.65 9.44
CA TYR A 169 -11.71 16.05 9.87
C TYR A 169 -11.28 17.01 8.75
N GLN A 170 -11.39 18.31 9.03
CA GLN A 170 -10.80 19.37 8.22
C GLN A 170 -9.25 19.36 8.37
N PRO A 171 -8.48 19.89 7.41
CA PRO A 171 -8.89 20.69 6.23
C PRO A 171 -9.40 19.89 5.03
N GLU A 172 -9.02 18.62 4.93
CA GLU A 172 -9.35 17.79 3.78
C GLU A 172 -9.71 16.37 4.28
N PRO A 173 -11.01 16.11 4.50
CA PRO A 173 -11.49 14.80 4.90
C PRO A 173 -11.42 13.82 3.72
N GLY A 174 -11.24 12.54 4.03
CA GLY A 174 -11.13 11.45 3.06
C GLY A 174 -9.99 10.51 3.38
N TYR A 175 -9.79 9.50 2.54
CA TYR A 175 -8.68 8.58 2.69
C TYR A 175 -7.39 9.21 2.19
N ARG A 176 -6.36 9.15 3.03
CA ARG A 176 -5.02 9.63 2.76
C ARG A 176 -4.10 8.45 2.58
N LEU A 177 -3.33 8.44 1.50
CA LEU A 177 -2.33 7.41 1.27
C LEU A 177 -1.05 7.77 2.00
N TRP A 178 -0.60 6.88 2.86
CA TRP A 178 0.71 6.94 3.49
C TRP A 178 1.62 5.92 2.81
N GLU A 179 2.80 6.34 2.35
CA GLU A 179 3.77 5.47 1.68
C GLU A 179 5.19 5.86 2.09
N ASN A 180 6.01 4.90 2.50
CA ASN A 180 7.44 5.06 2.70
C ASN A 180 8.10 5.05 1.33
N ILE A 181 8.51 6.23 0.85
CA ILE A 181 8.99 6.45 -0.51
C ILE A 181 10.52 6.40 -0.62
N ASP A 182 11.24 6.56 0.49
CA ASP A 182 12.70 6.59 0.54
C ASP A 182 13.19 6.41 1.97
N GLU A 183 13.77 5.25 2.31
CA GLU A 183 14.39 4.90 3.61
C GLU A 183 13.99 5.79 4.82
N GLY A 184 12.72 5.70 5.22
CA GLY A 184 12.18 6.41 6.39
C GLY A 184 11.59 7.79 6.09
N ILE A 185 11.41 8.13 4.81
CA ILE A 185 10.62 9.27 4.34
C ILE A 185 9.24 8.75 3.92
N TRP A 186 8.21 9.25 4.60
CA TRP A 186 6.82 8.94 4.33
C TRP A 186 6.13 10.09 3.59
N ALA A 187 5.43 9.77 2.51
CA ALA A 187 4.53 10.68 1.82
C ALA A 187 3.10 10.42 2.29
N GLU A 188 2.43 11.48 2.76
CA GLU A 188 0.97 11.53 2.95
C GLU A 188 0.35 12.20 1.72
N THR A 189 -0.38 11.44 0.90
CA THR A 189 -1.11 11.95 -0.27
C THR A 189 -2.58 12.13 0.09
N TYR A 190 -3.07 13.35 -0.12
CA TYR A 190 -4.42 13.80 0.17
C TYR A 190 -5.38 13.43 -0.97
N PRO A 191 -6.70 13.41 -0.75
CA PRO A 191 -7.69 13.16 -1.81
C PRO A 191 -7.52 14.05 -3.05
N SER A 192 -7.09 15.30 -2.87
CA SER A 192 -6.80 16.26 -3.94
C SER A 192 -5.50 15.97 -4.71
N GLY A 193 -4.73 14.96 -4.32
CA GLY A 193 -3.40 14.64 -4.87
C GLY A 193 -2.27 15.50 -4.29
N PHE A 194 -2.58 16.45 -3.41
CA PHE A 194 -1.57 17.19 -2.66
C PHE A 194 -0.80 16.27 -1.72
N GLN A 195 0.48 16.58 -1.43
CA GLN A 195 1.35 15.72 -0.62
C GLN A 195 2.02 16.49 0.52
N SER A 196 2.14 15.82 1.66
CA SER A 196 3.06 16.19 2.76
C SER A 196 4.08 15.09 2.99
N PHE A 197 5.25 15.44 3.50
CA PHE A 197 6.33 14.51 3.72
C PHE A 197 6.76 14.50 5.17
N PHE A 198 7.09 13.31 5.66
CA PHE A 198 7.43 13.04 7.04
C PHE A 198 8.72 12.23 7.09
N LYS A 199 9.59 12.53 8.04
CA LYS A 199 10.83 11.79 8.27
C LYS A 199 10.75 11.04 9.59
N GLU A 200 11.03 9.74 9.55
CA GLU A 200 11.21 8.91 10.74
C GLU A 200 12.36 9.48 11.60
N ILE A 201 12.07 9.65 12.89
CA ILE A 201 13.02 10.20 13.87
C ILE A 201 13.49 9.10 14.81
N SER A 202 12.57 8.29 15.34
CA SER A 202 12.89 7.23 16.28
C SER A 202 11.79 6.18 16.37
N ARG A 203 12.17 4.99 16.81
CA ARG A 203 11.25 3.93 17.24
C ARG A 203 10.60 4.31 18.57
N ILE A 204 9.29 4.13 18.69
CA ILE A 204 8.54 4.33 19.93
C ILE A 204 7.49 3.24 20.10
N ASN A 205 6.94 3.14 21.30
CA ASN A 205 5.78 2.31 21.60
C ASN A 205 4.62 3.23 22.04
N VAL A 206 3.45 3.09 21.41
CA VAL A 206 2.21 3.82 21.73
C VAL A 206 1.11 2.79 21.90
N ASP A 207 0.43 2.78 23.04
CA ASP A 207 -0.66 1.85 23.35
C ASP A 207 -0.33 0.37 23.03
N GLU A 208 0.83 -0.09 23.49
CA GLU A 208 1.34 -1.47 23.28
C GLU A 208 1.70 -1.81 21.82
N GLN A 209 1.63 -0.84 20.91
CA GLN A 209 2.02 -0.99 19.51
C GLN A 209 3.40 -0.37 19.25
N ASP A 210 4.30 -1.15 18.64
CA ASP A 210 5.59 -0.66 18.18
C ASP A 210 5.46 0.05 16.83
N GLY A 211 6.25 1.10 16.63
CA GLY A 211 6.28 1.84 15.38
C GLY A 211 7.28 2.99 15.38
N PHE A 212 7.10 3.89 14.43
CA PHE A 212 7.94 5.06 14.23
C PHE A 212 7.24 6.34 14.64
N TYR A 213 7.95 7.18 15.37
CA TYR A 213 7.67 8.60 15.39
C TYR A 213 8.27 9.21 14.12
N ALA A 214 7.42 9.76 13.26
CA ALA A 214 7.82 10.56 12.11
C ALA A 214 7.37 12.02 12.26
N MET A 215 8.20 12.94 11.78
CA MET A 215 7.98 14.38 11.88
C MET A 215 7.77 14.97 10.49
N LYS A 216 6.78 15.86 10.34
CA LYS A 216 6.54 16.56 9.08
C LYS A 216 7.77 17.40 8.73
N VAL A 217 8.28 17.22 7.52
CA VAL A 217 9.47 17.94 7.01
C VAL A 217 9.15 18.84 5.84
N SER A 218 8.06 18.60 5.11
CA SER A 218 7.60 19.50 4.06
C SER A 218 6.12 19.30 3.70
N GLY A 219 5.55 20.34 3.08
CA GLY A 219 4.17 20.42 2.60
C GLY A 219 3.60 21.80 2.89
N ASP A 220 2.56 22.21 2.17
CA ASP A 220 1.79 23.43 2.43
C ASP A 220 1.11 23.39 3.80
N SER A 221 1.75 24.06 4.77
CA SER A 221 1.27 24.16 6.16
C SER A 221 -0.04 24.94 6.29
N GLU A 222 -0.34 25.88 5.38
CA GLU A 222 -1.61 26.61 5.37
C GLU A 222 -2.75 25.69 4.92
N LYS A 223 -2.52 24.93 3.86
CA LYS A 223 -3.51 23.98 3.33
C LYS A 223 -3.77 22.82 4.30
N THR A 224 -2.72 22.28 4.90
CA THR A 224 -2.81 21.10 5.78
C THR A 224 -3.11 21.44 7.24
N GLN A 225 -2.95 22.71 7.63
CA GLN A 225 -3.03 23.17 9.02
C GLN A 225 -2.07 22.40 9.94
N THR A 226 -0.90 22.01 9.40
CA THR A 226 0.14 21.27 10.11
C THR A 226 1.52 21.88 9.84
N ASP A 227 2.24 22.18 10.92
CA ASP A 227 3.54 22.86 10.83
C ASP A 227 4.68 21.87 10.57
N ASP A 228 5.53 22.20 9.59
CA ASP A 228 6.81 21.53 9.39
C ASP A 228 7.70 21.64 10.64
N GLY A 229 8.37 20.54 11.00
CA GLY A 229 9.29 20.46 12.12
C GLY A 229 8.64 20.36 13.51
N ASN A 230 7.30 20.43 13.60
CA ASN A 230 6.57 20.33 14.86
C ASN A 230 5.47 19.27 14.83
N PHE A 231 4.77 19.16 13.71
CA PHE A 231 3.71 18.18 13.54
C PHE A 231 4.32 16.77 13.40
N ARG A 232 3.75 15.82 14.13
CA ARG A 232 4.28 14.47 14.22
C ARG A 232 3.17 13.43 14.17
N VAL A 233 3.55 12.28 13.64
CA VAL A 233 2.69 11.11 13.49
C VAL A 233 3.39 9.89 14.06
N PHE A 234 2.61 8.99 14.63
CA PHE A 234 3.04 7.63 14.95
C PHE A 234 2.60 6.71 13.82
N ILE A 235 3.55 6.04 13.19
CA ILE A 235 3.33 5.08 12.12
C ILE A 235 3.61 3.69 12.71
N PRO A 236 2.58 2.87 12.94
CA PRO A 236 2.75 1.56 13.58
C PRO A 236 3.48 0.59 12.65
N ASP A 237 4.05 -0.48 13.18
CA ASP A 237 4.68 -1.51 12.35
C ASP A 237 3.68 -2.31 11.53
N PHE A 238 2.45 -2.44 12.00
CA PHE A 238 1.37 -3.15 11.30
C PHE A 238 0.03 -2.46 11.55
N ILE A 239 -0.95 -2.72 10.68
CA ILE A 239 -2.32 -2.20 10.82
C ILE A 239 -3.27 -3.37 11.03
N ASP A 240 -3.97 -3.34 12.15
CA ASP A 240 -5.15 -4.16 12.41
C ASP A 240 -6.44 -3.33 12.34
N ALA A 241 -7.57 -3.94 12.68
CA ALA A 241 -8.88 -3.29 12.60
C ALA A 241 -9.08 -2.13 13.61
N GLU A 242 -8.21 -2.03 14.62
CA GLU A 242 -8.29 -1.04 15.71
C GLU A 242 -7.12 -0.04 15.67
N THR A 243 -6.22 -0.17 14.71
CA THR A 243 -5.04 0.68 14.59
C THR A 243 -5.41 2.09 14.11
N PHE A 244 -5.12 3.09 14.96
CA PHE A 244 -5.28 4.51 14.64
C PHE A 244 -3.93 5.13 14.29
N LEU A 245 -3.93 6.10 13.37
CA LEU A 245 -2.76 6.95 13.16
C LEU A 245 -2.77 8.04 14.23
N TYR A 246 -1.92 7.90 15.24
CA TYR A 246 -1.83 8.92 16.29
C TYR A 246 -1.07 10.13 15.78
N MET A 247 -1.60 11.32 16.09
CA MET A 247 -1.03 12.59 15.65
C MET A 247 -0.78 13.49 16.85
N SER A 248 0.22 14.36 16.75
CA SER A 248 0.47 15.35 17.81
C SER A 248 1.05 16.62 17.20
N ARG A 249 0.56 17.78 17.66
CA ARG A 249 0.87 19.08 17.05
C ARG A 249 2.21 19.67 17.50
N LYS A 250 2.73 19.25 18.67
CA LYS A 250 3.99 19.76 19.22
C LYS A 250 4.75 18.70 20.00
N SER A 251 6.07 18.82 20.05
CA SER A 251 6.92 18.01 20.92
C SER A 251 6.54 18.21 22.39
N GLY A 252 6.20 17.12 23.08
CA GLY A 252 5.81 17.12 24.50
C GLY A 252 4.30 17.05 24.76
N ASP A 253 3.46 17.21 23.73
CA ASP A 253 2.02 16.93 23.85
C ASP A 253 1.77 15.41 23.90
N ASN A 254 0.64 15.00 24.45
CA ASN A 254 0.20 13.60 24.35
C ASN A 254 -0.14 13.26 22.89
N TRP A 255 -0.03 11.97 22.54
CA TRP A 255 -0.57 11.43 21.29
C TRP A 255 -2.10 11.57 21.32
N GLN A 256 -2.67 12.03 20.20
CA GLN A 256 -4.11 12.24 20.01
C GLN A 256 -4.61 11.49 18.78
#